data_AF-H6V8S4-F1
#
_entry.id   AF-H6V8S4-F1
#
_cell.length_a   1.000
_cell.length_b   1.000
_cell.length_c   1.000
_cell.angle_alpha   90.00
_cell.angle_beta   90.00
_cell.angle_gamma   90.00
#
_symmetry.space_group_name_H-M   'P 1'
#
loop_
_entity.id
_entity.type
_entity.pdbx_description
1 polymer ?
#
loop_
_entity_poly.entity_id
_entity_poly.type
_entity_poly.pdbx_seq_one_letter_code
_entity_poly.pdbx_strand_id
1 'polypeptide(L)'
;SVHPFCGGVPTDVRITTRYNEQEFVSSLMGIVHETGHARYEQGLPRHLLGQPVAEARSMAIHESQSLFCEMQLGHHPAFLSLLAPRIRHHFGEQAAFAPDNLARLYSRVEPGFIRVDADEVTYPAHVILRYELERDLVEGKIEVADIPELWDAKMQQWLGLSTKGNYRNGCMQDIHWTDGSFGYFPCYTL
;
A
#
# COMPACT_ATOMS: atom_id res chain seq x y z
N SER A 1 -3.69 -6.55 -11.14
CA SER A 1 -4.44 -5.31 -11.37
C SER A 1 -3.46 -4.16 -11.53
N VAL A 2 -3.86 -3.02 -12.10
CA VAL A 2 -3.00 -1.80 -12.13
C VAL A 2 -2.78 -1.27 -10.71
N HIS A 3 -3.78 -1.45 -9.84
CA HIS A 3 -3.71 -1.19 -8.40
C HIS A 3 -4.03 -2.51 -7.67
N PRO A 4 -3.10 -3.08 -6.89
CA PRO A 4 -3.38 -4.23 -6.02
C PRO A 4 -4.61 -3.99 -5.14
N PHE A 5 -5.38 -5.06 -4.89
CA PHE A 5 -6.52 -5.04 -3.98
C PHE A 5 -6.92 -6.46 -3.56
N CYS A 6 -7.63 -6.53 -2.43
CA CYS A 6 -8.29 -7.72 -1.91
C CYS A 6 -9.81 -7.51 -1.97
N GLY A 7 -10.54 -8.52 -2.41
CA GLY A 7 -12.00 -8.47 -2.49
C GLY A 7 -12.64 -9.84 -2.73
N GLY A 8 -13.93 -9.85 -3.02
CA GLY A 8 -14.70 -11.08 -3.25
C GLY A 8 -15.84 -11.23 -2.25
N VAL A 9 -16.14 -12.47 -1.87
CA VAL A 9 -17.17 -12.80 -0.87
C VAL A 9 -16.55 -13.62 0.27
N PRO A 10 -17.19 -13.73 1.45
CA PRO A 10 -16.57 -14.41 2.60
C PRO A 10 -16.13 -15.87 2.36
N THR A 11 -16.69 -16.54 1.34
CA THR A 11 -16.32 -17.90 0.93
C THR A 11 -15.32 -17.96 -0.23
N ASP A 12 -15.05 -16.84 -0.89
CA ASP A 12 -14.16 -16.71 -2.06
C ASP A 12 -13.47 -15.34 -2.01
N VAL A 13 -12.37 -15.29 -1.25
CA VAL A 13 -11.54 -14.10 -1.05
C VAL A 13 -10.39 -14.14 -2.04
N ARG A 14 -10.30 -13.10 -2.89
CA ARG A 14 -9.35 -13.00 -3.98
C ARG A 14 -8.46 -11.79 -3.79
N ILE A 15 -7.20 -11.95 -4.20
CA ILE A 15 -6.22 -10.87 -4.18
C ILE A 15 -5.69 -10.64 -5.58
N THR A 16 -5.27 -9.41 -5.85
CA THR A 16 -4.56 -9.06 -7.08
C THR A 16 -3.27 -8.34 -6.74
N THR A 17 -2.24 -8.52 -7.59
CA THR A 17 -0.99 -7.77 -7.48
C THR A 17 -0.65 -7.10 -8.81
N ARG A 18 0.38 -6.25 -8.80
CA ARG A 18 1.03 -5.66 -9.97
C ARG A 18 2.45 -6.20 -10.04
N TYR A 19 2.79 -6.82 -11.17
CA TYR A 19 4.16 -7.27 -11.42
C TYR A 19 4.99 -6.15 -12.06
N ASN A 20 6.27 -6.13 -11.71
CA ASN A 20 7.29 -5.35 -12.38
C ASN A 20 8.29 -6.34 -13.00
N GLU A 21 8.59 -6.20 -14.29
CA GLU A 21 9.53 -7.10 -14.97
C GLU A 21 10.99 -6.73 -14.68
N GLN A 22 11.25 -5.53 -14.15
CA GLN A 22 12.58 -5.06 -13.82
C GLN A 22 13.03 -5.50 -12.41
N GLU A 23 12.09 -5.72 -11.49
CA GLU A 23 12.35 -6.18 -10.12
C GLU A 23 11.12 -6.88 -9.52
N PHE A 24 11.32 -7.79 -8.55
CA PHE A 24 10.21 -8.54 -7.92
C PHE A 24 9.82 -8.01 -6.54
N VAL A 25 10.62 -7.14 -5.95
CA VAL A 25 10.56 -6.65 -4.57
C VAL A 25 9.21 -6.00 -4.28
N SER A 26 8.77 -5.08 -5.15
CA SER A 26 7.47 -4.41 -5.02
C SER A 26 6.30 -5.40 -5.11
N SER A 27 6.32 -6.27 -6.11
CA SER A 27 5.24 -7.23 -6.35
C SER A 27 5.10 -8.26 -5.22
N LEU A 28 6.22 -8.67 -4.61
CA LEU A 28 6.23 -9.60 -3.50
C LEU A 28 5.58 -8.98 -2.26
N MET A 29 5.94 -7.75 -1.91
CA MET A 29 5.34 -7.06 -0.76
C MET A 29 3.89 -6.69 -1.00
N GLY A 30 3.52 -6.30 -2.23
CA GLY A 30 2.12 -6.16 -2.62
C GLY A 30 1.32 -7.45 -2.42
N ILE A 31 1.89 -8.63 -2.74
CA ILE A 31 1.21 -9.92 -2.46
C ILE A 31 1.07 -10.15 -0.95
N VAL A 32 2.11 -9.87 -0.16
CA VAL A 32 2.09 -10.06 1.30
C VAL A 32 1.06 -9.12 1.95
N HIS A 33 0.99 -7.87 1.49
CA HIS A 33 0.01 -6.87 1.90
C HIS A 33 -1.43 -7.38 1.68
N GLU A 34 -1.77 -7.72 0.43
CA GLU A 34 -3.12 -8.20 0.10
C GLU A 34 -3.43 -9.53 0.79
N THR A 35 -2.41 -10.34 1.08
CA THR A 35 -2.58 -11.55 1.89
C THR A 35 -3.02 -11.20 3.30
N GLY A 36 -2.51 -10.14 3.93
CA GLY A 36 -2.96 -9.72 5.26
C GLY A 36 -4.44 -9.37 5.29
N HIS A 37 -4.92 -8.59 4.31
CA HIS A 37 -6.35 -8.36 4.09
C HIS A 37 -7.13 -9.67 3.92
N ALA A 38 -6.67 -10.54 3.02
CA ALA A 38 -7.37 -11.80 2.75
C ALA A 38 -7.43 -12.71 3.98
N ARG A 39 -6.38 -12.72 4.81
CA ARG A 39 -6.35 -13.51 6.04
C ARG A 39 -7.30 -12.98 7.09
N TYR A 40 -7.51 -11.67 7.14
CA TYR A 40 -8.53 -11.09 8.02
C TYR A 40 -9.93 -11.56 7.59
N GLU A 41 -10.28 -11.36 6.32
CA GLU A 41 -11.57 -11.77 5.75
C GLU A 41 -11.83 -13.27 5.92
N GLN A 42 -10.82 -14.11 5.63
CA GLN A 42 -10.92 -15.56 5.81
C GLN A 42 -11.07 -16.00 7.26
N GLY A 43 -10.64 -15.15 8.21
CA GLY A 43 -10.70 -15.38 9.65
C GLY A 43 -12.01 -14.93 10.31
N LEU A 44 -12.89 -14.23 9.60
CA LEU A 44 -14.20 -13.80 10.11
C LEU A 44 -15.10 -15.00 10.47
N PRO A 45 -16.00 -14.87 11.46
CA PRO A 45 -16.80 -15.99 11.96
C PRO A 45 -17.80 -16.50 10.91
N ARG A 46 -17.40 -17.56 10.18
CA ARG A 46 -18.17 -18.15 9.07
C ARG A 46 -19.58 -18.65 9.44
N HIS A 47 -19.82 -18.95 10.72
CA HIS A 47 -21.15 -19.38 11.18
C HIS A 47 -22.12 -18.20 11.37
N LEU A 48 -21.63 -16.95 11.26
CA LEU A 48 -22.39 -15.72 11.41
C LEU A 48 -22.47 -14.91 10.11
N LEU A 49 -22.14 -15.51 8.96
CA LEU A 49 -22.17 -14.80 7.67
C LEU A 49 -23.55 -14.15 7.42
N GLY A 50 -23.52 -12.92 6.91
CA GLY A 50 -24.70 -12.10 6.71
C GLY A 50 -25.17 -11.34 7.96
N GLN A 51 -24.48 -11.48 9.09
CA GLN A 51 -24.66 -10.63 10.26
C GLN A 51 -23.57 -9.55 10.32
N PRO A 52 -23.86 -8.35 10.84
CA PRO A 52 -22.85 -7.28 10.98
C PRO A 52 -21.61 -7.69 11.78
N VAL A 53 -21.74 -8.64 12.72
CA VAL A 53 -20.61 -9.16 13.52
C VAL A 53 -19.63 -10.02 12.70
N ALA A 54 -20.02 -10.44 11.50
CA ALA A 54 -19.18 -11.19 10.58
C ALA A 54 -18.60 -10.31 9.45
N GLU A 55 -18.70 -9.00 9.58
CA GLU A 55 -18.08 -8.02 8.68
C GLU A 55 -16.76 -7.51 9.28
N ALA A 56 -15.86 -7.02 8.43
CA ALA A 56 -14.67 -6.31 8.88
C ALA A 56 -15.06 -5.10 9.73
N ARG A 57 -14.42 -4.93 10.88
CA ARG A 57 -14.82 -3.94 11.88
C ARG A 57 -14.73 -2.50 11.37
N SER A 58 -13.65 -2.20 10.64
CA SER A 58 -13.41 -0.90 10.00
C SER A 58 -12.28 -1.05 8.99
N MET A 59 -12.18 -0.10 8.06
CA MET A 59 -11.05 -0.06 7.12
C MET A 59 -9.71 0.09 7.83
N ALA A 60 -9.63 0.85 8.94
CA ALA A 60 -8.40 0.96 9.72
C ALA A 60 -7.96 -0.40 10.31
N ILE A 61 -8.89 -1.18 10.88
CA ILE A 61 -8.55 -2.53 11.35
C ILE A 61 -8.18 -3.43 10.17
N HIS A 62 -8.90 -3.33 9.05
CA HIS A 62 -8.61 -4.10 7.85
C HIS A 62 -7.21 -3.81 7.30
N GLU A 63 -6.81 -2.54 7.29
CA GLU A 63 -5.48 -2.05 6.89
C GLU A 63 -4.38 -2.38 7.88
N SER A 64 -4.68 -2.40 9.18
CA SER A 64 -3.72 -2.87 10.19
C SER A 64 -3.28 -4.31 9.91
N GLN A 65 -4.15 -5.16 9.34
CA GLN A 65 -3.81 -6.55 9.05
C GLN A 65 -2.93 -6.67 7.81
N SER A 66 -3.17 -5.87 6.76
CA SER A 66 -2.29 -5.83 5.58
C SER A 66 -0.92 -5.29 5.93
N LEU A 67 -0.84 -4.15 6.62
CA LEU A 67 0.42 -3.53 7.05
C LEU A 67 1.16 -4.38 8.09
N PHE A 68 0.46 -5.08 8.98
CA PHE A 68 1.10 -6.05 9.88
C PHE A 68 1.78 -7.17 9.07
N CYS A 69 1.11 -7.73 8.07
CA CYS A 69 1.71 -8.74 7.22
C CYS A 69 2.87 -8.19 6.38
N GLU A 70 2.72 -7.03 5.77
CA GLU A 70 3.74 -6.43 4.89
C GLU A 70 4.92 -5.86 5.68
N MET A 71 4.66 -4.83 6.48
CA MET A 71 5.70 -4.03 7.12
C MET A 71 6.30 -4.75 8.33
N GLN A 72 5.47 -5.38 9.16
CA GLN A 72 5.96 -6.00 10.42
C GLN A 72 6.50 -7.42 10.21
N LEU A 73 5.87 -8.23 9.35
CA LEU A 73 6.33 -9.57 9.04
C LEU A 73 7.18 -9.62 7.77
N GLY A 74 6.69 -9.07 6.65
CA GLY A 74 7.31 -9.14 5.33
C GLY A 74 8.71 -8.53 5.27
N HIS A 75 8.91 -7.39 5.93
CA HIS A 75 10.22 -6.71 5.99
C HIS A 75 11.14 -7.26 7.09
N HIS A 76 10.66 -8.13 7.97
CA HIS A 76 11.47 -8.64 9.08
C HIS A 76 12.62 -9.54 8.56
N PRO A 77 13.87 -9.34 9.04
CA PRO A 77 15.04 -10.11 8.54
C PRO A 77 14.87 -11.63 8.63
N ALA A 78 14.17 -12.12 9.66
CA ALA A 78 13.89 -13.56 9.79
C ALA A 78 12.96 -14.07 8.67
N PHE A 79 11.94 -13.30 8.29
CA PHE A 79 11.04 -13.68 7.20
C PHE A 79 11.77 -13.66 5.85
N LEU A 80 12.55 -12.61 5.59
CA LEU A 80 13.38 -12.51 4.39
C LEU A 80 14.41 -13.64 4.29
N SER A 81 15.02 -14.03 5.42
CA SER A 81 15.93 -15.19 5.48
C SER A 81 15.25 -16.50 5.09
N LEU A 82 13.98 -16.69 5.47
CA LEU A 82 13.18 -17.85 5.08
C LEU A 82 12.81 -17.84 3.59
N LEU A 83 12.62 -16.66 3.00
CA LEU A 83 12.30 -16.51 1.58
C LEU A 83 13.52 -16.60 0.66
N ALA A 84 14.69 -16.18 1.13
CA ALA A 84 15.90 -16.08 0.31
C ALA A 84 16.24 -17.36 -0.47
N PRO A 85 16.16 -18.59 0.10
CA PRO A 85 16.40 -19.82 -0.67
C PRO A 85 15.41 -20.02 -1.81
N ARG A 86 14.13 -19.63 -1.64
CA ARG A 86 13.11 -19.74 -2.70
C ARG A 86 13.36 -18.71 -3.80
N ILE A 87 13.73 -17.48 -3.43
CA ILE A 87 14.10 -16.43 -4.39
C ILE A 87 15.26 -16.91 -5.25
N ARG A 88 16.34 -17.42 -4.63
CA ARG A 88 17.50 -17.95 -5.35
C ARG A 88 17.17 -19.16 -6.22
N HIS A 89 16.25 -20.02 -5.79
CA HIS A 89 15.78 -21.14 -6.60
C HIS A 89 15.10 -20.68 -7.90
N HIS A 90 14.29 -19.62 -7.85
CA HIS A 90 13.53 -19.14 -9.01
C HIS A 90 14.30 -18.15 -9.90
N PHE A 91 15.20 -17.34 -9.34
CA PHE A 91 15.92 -16.27 -10.04
C PHE A 91 17.42 -16.54 -10.23
N GLY A 92 17.90 -17.70 -9.78
CA GLY A 92 19.32 -18.06 -9.79
C GLY A 92 20.10 -17.46 -8.62
N GLU A 93 21.29 -18.02 -8.36
CA GLU A 93 22.17 -17.55 -7.29
C GLU A 93 22.75 -16.18 -7.65
N GLN A 94 22.50 -15.17 -6.81
CA GLN A 94 23.01 -13.81 -6.97
C GLN A 94 23.27 -13.19 -5.60
N ALA A 95 24.33 -12.39 -5.48
CA ALA A 95 24.65 -11.68 -4.24
C ALA A 95 23.51 -10.74 -3.78
N ALA A 96 22.71 -10.24 -4.72
CA ALA A 96 21.53 -9.42 -4.44
C ALA A 96 20.49 -10.15 -3.58
N PHE A 97 20.45 -11.48 -3.60
CA PHE A 97 19.48 -12.30 -2.87
C PHE A 97 20.03 -12.85 -1.55
N ALA A 98 21.17 -12.36 -1.08
CA ALA A 98 21.65 -12.63 0.26
C ALA A 98 20.64 -12.05 1.28
N PRO A 99 20.29 -12.79 2.37
CA PRO A 99 19.31 -12.32 3.35
C PRO A 99 19.58 -10.92 3.90
N ASP A 100 20.85 -10.63 4.25
CA ASP A 100 21.25 -9.32 4.75
C ASP A 100 21.06 -8.21 3.72
N ASN A 101 21.27 -8.52 2.42
CA ASN A 101 21.04 -7.56 1.35
C ASN A 101 19.55 -7.32 1.13
N LEU A 102 18.72 -8.37 1.17
CA LEU A 102 17.27 -8.23 1.11
C LEU A 102 16.75 -7.36 2.25
N ALA A 103 17.22 -7.59 3.49
CA ALA A 103 16.83 -6.77 4.64
C ALA A 103 17.16 -5.28 4.42
N ARG A 104 18.35 -4.98 3.92
CA ARG A 104 18.76 -3.59 3.58
C ARG A 104 17.93 -2.99 2.46
N LEU A 105 17.52 -3.78 1.47
CA LEU A 105 16.67 -3.31 0.36
C LEU A 105 15.28 -2.93 0.85
N TYR A 106 14.64 -3.78 1.67
CA TYR A 106 13.30 -3.52 2.20
C TYR A 106 13.27 -2.47 3.33
N SER A 107 14.41 -2.17 3.96
CA SER A 107 14.52 -1.12 4.98
C SER A 107 15.10 0.20 4.44
N ARG A 108 15.25 0.34 3.12
CA ARG A 108 15.80 1.56 2.51
C ARG A 108 14.78 2.68 2.63
N VAL A 109 15.23 3.83 3.13
CA VAL A 109 14.43 5.06 3.21
C VAL A 109 14.80 5.99 2.07
N GLU A 110 13.83 6.34 1.24
CA GLU A 110 14.02 7.24 0.11
C GLU A 110 12.70 7.88 -0.31
N PRO A 111 12.61 9.22 -0.38
CA PRO A 111 11.42 9.87 -0.91
C PRO A 111 11.10 9.38 -2.33
N GLY A 112 9.89 8.85 -2.50
CA GLY A 112 9.39 8.34 -3.77
C GLY A 112 8.08 9.02 -4.19
N PHE A 113 7.67 8.80 -5.45
CA PHE A 113 6.39 9.34 -5.95
C PHE A 113 5.18 8.51 -5.54
N ILE A 114 5.37 7.19 -5.39
CA ILE A 114 4.28 6.23 -5.32
C ILE A 114 4.07 5.81 -3.87
N ARG A 115 2.88 6.10 -3.32
CA ARG A 115 2.53 5.80 -1.92
C ARG A 115 2.68 4.33 -1.57
N VAL A 116 2.19 3.43 -2.44
CA VAL A 116 2.22 1.97 -2.18
C VAL A 116 3.62 1.38 -2.25
N ASP A 117 4.59 2.11 -2.80
CA ASP A 117 6.00 1.71 -2.87
C ASP A 117 6.86 2.48 -1.84
N ALA A 118 6.25 3.34 -1.00
CA ALA A 118 6.95 4.18 -0.05
C ALA A 118 7.42 3.40 1.18
N ASP A 119 8.58 3.78 1.71
CA ASP A 119 9.14 3.19 2.93
C ASP A 119 8.38 3.63 4.18
N GLU A 120 8.58 2.93 5.30
CA GLU A 120 7.86 3.16 6.56
C GLU A 120 8.01 4.59 7.12
N VAL A 121 9.09 5.29 6.79
CA VAL A 121 9.37 6.66 7.27
C VAL A 121 8.68 7.70 6.37
N THR A 122 8.69 7.50 5.06
CA THR A 122 8.11 8.46 4.09
C THR A 122 6.63 8.21 3.82
N TYR A 123 6.13 6.99 4.04
CA TYR A 123 4.73 6.61 3.80
C TYR A 123 3.70 7.55 4.48
N PRO A 124 3.84 7.94 5.77
CA PRO A 124 2.87 8.84 6.40
C PRO A 124 2.73 10.20 5.70
N ALA A 125 3.79 10.72 5.08
CA ALA A 125 3.73 11.97 4.33
C ALA A 125 2.77 11.88 3.13
N HIS A 126 2.75 10.73 2.44
CA HIS A 126 1.82 10.47 1.35
C HIS A 126 0.36 10.47 1.84
N VAL A 127 0.10 9.93 3.04
CA VAL A 127 -1.23 9.90 3.65
C VAL A 127 -1.68 11.30 4.06
N ILE A 128 -0.80 12.06 4.74
CA ILE A 128 -1.08 13.43 5.19
C ILE A 128 -1.47 14.34 4.02
N LEU A 129 -0.71 14.29 2.92
CA LEU A 129 -1.02 15.08 1.72
C LEU A 129 -2.43 14.81 1.20
N ARG A 130 -2.86 13.54 1.17
CA ARG A 130 -4.18 13.15 0.67
C ARG A 130 -5.27 13.60 1.62
N TYR A 131 -5.09 13.38 2.91
CA TYR A 131 -6.01 13.85 3.94
C TYR A 131 -6.21 15.36 3.88
N GLU A 132 -5.14 16.15 3.74
CA GLU A 132 -5.26 17.61 3.65
C GLU A 132 -6.03 18.05 2.41
N LEU A 133 -5.80 17.41 1.26
CA LEU A 133 -6.56 17.68 0.03
C LEU A 133 -8.03 17.28 0.17
N GLU A 134 -8.32 16.12 0.75
CA GLU A 134 -9.70 15.67 1.01
C GLU A 134 -10.43 16.61 1.95
N ARG A 135 -9.79 17.01 3.06
CA ARG A 135 -10.34 17.98 4.01
C ARG A 135 -10.68 19.29 3.30
N ASP A 136 -9.72 19.84 2.55
CA ASP A 136 -9.91 21.14 1.92
C ASP A 136 -10.97 21.10 0.80
N LEU A 137 -11.10 19.98 0.08
CA LEU A 137 -12.20 19.74 -0.88
C LEU A 137 -13.56 19.70 -0.17
N VAL A 138 -13.68 18.91 0.89
CA VAL A 138 -14.94 18.74 1.65
C VAL A 138 -15.38 20.04 2.33
N GLU A 139 -14.41 20.84 2.79
CA GLU A 139 -14.65 22.16 3.38
C GLU A 139 -14.92 23.26 2.34
N GLY A 140 -14.88 22.96 1.04
CA GLY A 140 -15.11 23.92 -0.04
C GLY A 140 -14.02 24.99 -0.16
N LYS A 141 -12.80 24.69 0.31
CA LYS A 141 -11.65 25.61 0.24
C LYS A 141 -10.91 25.52 -1.10
N ILE A 142 -11.02 24.38 -1.78
CA ILE A 142 -10.40 24.11 -3.08
C ILE A 142 -11.40 23.40 -3.98
N GLU A 143 -11.22 23.51 -5.29
CA GLU A 143 -11.99 22.80 -6.30
C GLU A 143 -11.18 21.64 -6.89
N VAL A 144 -11.86 20.69 -7.56
CA VAL A 144 -11.20 19.52 -8.20
C VAL A 144 -10.11 19.95 -9.19
N ALA A 145 -10.30 21.07 -9.89
CA ALA A 145 -9.34 21.61 -10.84
C ALA A 145 -8.03 22.07 -10.18
N ASP A 146 -8.02 22.35 -8.88
CA ASP A 146 -6.84 22.80 -8.13
C ASP A 146 -5.94 21.64 -7.68
N ILE A 147 -6.47 20.41 -7.66
CA ILE A 147 -5.78 19.22 -7.15
C ILE A 147 -4.39 19.02 -7.78
N PRO A 148 -4.18 19.12 -9.10
CA PRO A 148 -2.86 18.84 -9.68
C PRO A 148 -1.75 19.79 -9.18
N GLU A 149 -2.05 21.08 -9.01
CA GLU A 149 -1.07 22.07 -8.53
C GLU A 149 -0.82 21.91 -7.03
N LEU A 150 -1.89 21.73 -6.24
CA LEU A 150 -1.78 21.54 -4.79
C LEU A 150 -1.10 20.22 -4.43
N TRP A 151 -1.30 19.18 -5.25
CA TRP A 151 -0.57 17.92 -5.12
C TRP A 151 0.93 18.12 -5.31
N ASP A 152 1.35 18.82 -6.37
CA ASP A 152 2.77 19.12 -6.62
C ASP A 152 3.37 19.92 -5.45
N ALA A 153 2.68 20.97 -5.00
CA ALA A 153 3.12 21.79 -3.89
C ALA A 153 3.29 20.98 -2.58
N LYS A 154 2.33 20.10 -2.26
CA LYS A 154 2.40 19.25 -1.07
C LYS A 154 3.46 18.15 -1.21
N MET A 155 3.64 17.53 -2.39
CA MET A 155 4.71 16.57 -2.64
C MET A 155 6.09 17.22 -2.47
N GLN A 156 6.26 18.46 -2.93
CA GLN A 156 7.48 19.23 -2.70
C GLN A 156 7.71 19.52 -1.23
N GLN A 157 6.67 19.98 -0.52
CA GLN A 157 6.76 20.32 0.90
C GLN A 157 7.14 19.10 1.76
N TRP A 158 6.51 17.95 1.52
CA TRP A 158 6.64 16.78 2.39
C TRP A 158 7.77 15.83 1.97
N LEU A 159 8.03 15.71 0.67
CA LEU A 159 8.95 14.70 0.12
C LEU A 159 10.05 15.31 -0.77
N GLY A 160 10.00 16.61 -1.07
CA GLY A 160 10.98 17.27 -1.94
C GLY A 160 10.89 16.85 -3.41
N LEU A 161 9.71 16.39 -3.87
CA LEU A 161 9.50 15.86 -5.21
C LEU A 161 8.48 16.67 -6.02
N SER A 162 8.78 16.92 -7.30
CA SER A 162 7.83 17.56 -8.23
C SER A 162 7.05 16.52 -9.04
N THR A 163 5.72 16.64 -9.05
CA THR A 163 4.81 15.89 -9.91
C THR A 163 4.30 16.71 -11.10
N LYS A 164 4.83 17.92 -11.33
CA LYS A 164 4.38 18.80 -12.41
C LYS A 164 4.43 18.12 -13.77
N GLY A 165 3.28 18.06 -14.44
CA GLY A 165 3.11 17.38 -15.74
C GLY A 165 3.10 15.85 -15.67
N ASN A 166 3.20 15.24 -14.48
CA ASN A 166 3.16 13.80 -14.28
C ASN A 166 1.95 13.39 -13.44
N TYR A 167 0.77 13.36 -14.06
CA TYR A 167 -0.46 12.98 -13.36
C TYR A 167 -0.50 11.49 -13.01
N ARG A 168 0.11 10.64 -13.85
CA ARG A 168 0.17 9.18 -13.67
C ARG A 168 0.81 8.80 -12.34
N ASN A 169 1.96 9.39 -12.01
CA ASN A 169 2.64 9.19 -10.72
C ASN A 169 2.39 10.35 -9.74
N GLY A 170 1.40 11.20 -10.06
CA GLY A 170 0.97 12.34 -9.26
C GLY A 170 -0.41 12.07 -8.69
N CYS A 171 -1.33 13.02 -8.86
CA CYS A 171 -2.68 12.97 -8.29
C CYS A 171 -3.57 11.83 -8.81
N MET A 172 -3.21 11.14 -9.90
CA MET A 172 -3.96 10.00 -10.43
C MET A 172 -3.33 8.64 -10.08
N GLN A 173 -2.36 8.60 -9.16
CA GLN A 173 -1.66 7.36 -8.81
C GLN A 173 -2.51 6.36 -8.00
N ASP A 174 -3.61 6.82 -7.39
CA ASP A 174 -4.47 6.03 -6.51
C ASP A 174 -5.91 5.98 -7.04
N ILE A 175 -6.59 4.86 -6.82
CA ILE A 175 -7.96 4.61 -7.28
C ILE A 175 -9.04 5.19 -6.35
N HIS A 176 -8.68 5.50 -5.10
CA HIS A 176 -9.62 5.80 -4.01
C HIS A 176 -10.62 6.91 -4.37
N TRP A 177 -10.14 8.04 -4.90
CA TRP A 177 -11.03 9.14 -5.26
C TRP A 177 -11.96 8.80 -6.43
N THR A 178 -11.48 8.01 -7.40
CA THR A 178 -12.32 7.54 -8.51
C THR A 178 -13.35 6.51 -8.09
N ASP A 179 -13.10 5.80 -6.98
CA ASP A 179 -14.02 4.84 -6.36
C ASP A 179 -14.92 5.50 -5.29
N GLY A 180 -14.80 6.81 -5.06
CA GLY A 180 -15.57 7.55 -4.07
C GLY A 180 -15.14 7.34 -2.62
N SER A 181 -13.99 6.71 -2.37
CA SER A 181 -13.44 6.40 -1.06
C SER A 181 -12.77 7.61 -0.37
N PHE A 182 -13.53 8.69 -0.15
CA PHE A 182 -13.08 9.87 0.59
C PHE A 182 -13.04 9.62 2.11
N GLY A 183 -12.02 10.14 2.79
CA GLY A 183 -11.79 9.88 4.22
C GLY A 183 -11.20 8.49 4.48
N TYR A 184 -10.85 7.74 3.43
CA TYR A 184 -10.21 6.44 3.55
C TYR A 184 -8.75 6.57 3.95
N PHE A 185 -7.99 7.48 3.32
CA PHE A 185 -6.53 7.53 3.49
C PHE A 185 -6.04 7.62 4.93
N PRO A 186 -6.69 8.38 5.85
CA PRO A 186 -6.30 8.38 7.26
C PRO A 186 -6.24 6.98 7.91
N CYS A 187 -7.01 6.01 7.41
CA CYS A 187 -7.00 4.64 7.90
C CYS A 187 -5.65 3.93 7.73
N TYR A 188 -4.80 4.38 6.80
CA TYR A 188 -3.46 3.82 6.59
C TYR A 188 -2.44 4.25 7.67
N THR A 189 -2.80 5.16 8.59
CA THR A 189 -1.88 5.67 9.64
C THR A 189 -2.49 5.60 11.06
N LEU A 190 -3.65 4.95 11.22
CA LEU A 190 -4.29 4.69 12.51
C LEU A 190 -3.82 3.36 13.12
#